data_AF-S2SA08-F1
#
_entry.id   AF-S2SA08-F1
#
_cell.length_a   1.000
_cell.length_b   1.000
_cell.length_c   1.000
_cell.angle_alpha   90.00
_cell.angle_beta   90.00
_cell.angle_gamma   90.00
#
_symmetry.space_group_name_H-M   'P 1'
#
loop_
_entity.id
_entity.type
_entity.pdbx_description
1 polymer ?
#
loop_
_entity_poly.entity_id
_entity_poly.type
_entity_poly.pdbx_seq_one_letter_code
_entity_poly.pdbx_strand_id
1 'polypeptide(L)'
;SDQVTTIHVSADGKRTITGADRYNGKNPLINVVFADAKSPQKEVRQLTDLLHWLRVQRHVTRVNLVGHSMGSNLSFNYMTTPHANLQPQVINYVSFASEFYRDPTAQIRALPKTLHILVIGGQVFGAKGDWAVSLAGVKRLAAKFKAAGLSTTLFVYTGTPVGAYHSTLHQNPYVDAEILRFLFT
;
A
#
# COMPACT_ATOMS: atom_id res chain seq x y z
N SER A 1 14.72 -4.42 -20.91
CA SER A 1 14.67 -2.99 -20.54
C SER A 1 14.00 -2.88 -19.18
N ASP A 2 14.49 -2.01 -18.31
CA ASP A 2 13.84 -1.78 -17.02
C ASP A 2 12.42 -1.28 -17.25
N GLN A 3 11.43 -2.04 -16.80
CA GLN A 3 10.01 -1.64 -16.86
C GLN A 3 9.57 -0.84 -15.63
N VAL A 4 10.46 -0.69 -14.65
CA VAL A 4 10.16 -0.14 -13.33
C VAL A 4 10.96 1.14 -13.11
N THR A 5 10.29 2.18 -12.64
CA THR A 5 10.93 3.39 -12.13
C THR A 5 11.17 3.20 -10.65
N THR A 6 12.41 3.32 -10.17
CA THR A 6 12.69 3.29 -8.73
C THR A 6 13.02 4.70 -8.24
N ILE A 7 12.33 5.14 -7.19
CA ILE A 7 12.55 6.44 -6.55
C ILE A 7 13.09 6.20 -5.13
N HIS A 8 14.37 6.51 -4.95
CA HIS A 8 15.00 6.52 -3.65
C HIS A 8 14.78 7.88 -3.01
N VAL A 9 14.15 7.91 -1.84
CA VAL A 9 13.96 9.10 -1.02
C VAL A 9 14.93 9.04 0.15
N SER A 10 15.92 9.92 0.13
CA SER A 10 16.92 9.99 1.20
C SER A 10 16.36 10.63 2.48
N ALA A 11 17.13 10.61 3.57
CA ALA A 11 16.69 11.07 4.88
C ALA A 11 16.32 12.57 4.92
N ASP A 12 16.87 13.40 4.02
CA ASP A 12 16.53 14.82 3.89
C ASP A 12 15.37 15.08 2.89
N GLY A 13 14.82 14.02 2.29
CA GLY A 13 13.74 14.10 1.30
C GLY A 13 14.22 14.26 -0.15
N LYS A 14 15.53 14.28 -0.42
CA LYS A 14 16.05 14.31 -1.79
C LYS A 14 15.73 13.00 -2.51
N ARG A 15 15.19 13.14 -3.72
CA ARG A 15 14.78 12.04 -4.60
C ARG A 15 15.89 11.72 -5.60
N THR A 16 16.22 10.44 -5.73
CA THR A 16 17.07 9.91 -6.81
C THR A 16 16.26 8.91 -7.60
N ILE A 17 16.21 9.07 -8.93
CA ILE A 17 15.39 8.25 -9.82
C ILE A 17 16.32 7.33 -10.62
N THR A 18 15.98 6.05 -10.68
CA THR A 18 16.69 5.05 -11.49
C THR A 18 15.69 4.18 -12.28
N GLY A 19 16.20 3.43 -13.26
CA GLY A 19 15.40 2.53 -14.10
C GLY A 19 14.66 3.27 -15.22
N ALA A 20 13.38 2.94 -15.42
CA ALA A 20 12.61 3.32 -16.61
C ALA A 20 12.31 4.82 -16.77
N ASP A 21 12.35 5.60 -15.67
CA ASP A 21 11.90 7.01 -15.59
C ASP A 21 10.54 7.26 -16.28
N ARG A 22 9.62 6.30 -16.11
CA ARG A 22 8.32 6.26 -16.77
C ARG A 22 7.18 6.45 -15.76
N TYR A 23 6.25 7.35 -16.11
CA TYR A 23 5.11 7.75 -15.26
C TYR A 23 3.75 7.69 -15.96
N ASN A 24 3.73 7.40 -17.26
CA ASN A 24 2.53 7.40 -18.09
C ASN A 24 2.45 6.17 -19.03
N GLY A 25 1.31 6.02 -19.69
CA GLY A 25 0.97 4.87 -20.53
C GLY A 25 0.40 3.70 -19.72
N LYS A 26 0.40 2.49 -20.29
CA LYS A 26 -0.19 1.31 -19.66
C LYS A 26 0.63 0.90 -18.42
N ASN A 27 0.02 1.07 -17.24
CA ASN A 27 0.44 0.55 -15.94
C ASN A 27 1.92 0.81 -15.57
N PRO A 28 2.39 2.07 -15.53
CA PRO A 28 3.75 2.38 -15.07
C PRO A 28 3.91 1.98 -13.60
N LEU A 29 4.94 1.18 -13.30
CA LEU A 29 5.27 0.78 -11.94
C LEU A 29 6.34 1.69 -11.36
N ILE A 30 6.05 2.25 -10.18
CA ILE A 30 6.99 3.07 -9.41
C ILE A 30 7.28 2.35 -8.10
N ASN A 31 8.52 1.88 -7.93
CA ASN A 31 9.02 1.38 -6.66
C ASN A 31 9.57 2.54 -5.83
N VAL A 32 9.15 2.66 -4.57
CA VAL A 32 9.57 3.77 -3.69
C VAL A 32 10.35 3.20 -2.52
N VAL A 33 11.56 3.71 -2.31
CA VAL A 33 12.48 3.25 -1.26
C VAL A 33 12.86 4.42 -0.37
N PHE A 34 12.45 4.40 0.91
CA PHE A 34 12.82 5.41 1.90
C PHE A 34 14.10 4.98 2.64
N ALA A 35 15.12 5.84 2.66
CA ALA A 35 16.41 5.54 3.27
C ALA A 35 16.38 5.53 4.82
N ASP A 36 15.40 6.19 5.43
CA ASP A 36 15.28 6.36 6.88
C ASP A 36 13.87 6.00 7.36
N ALA A 37 13.61 4.69 7.41
CA ALA A 37 12.32 4.12 7.78
C ALA A 37 12.08 4.07 9.31
N LYS A 38 12.68 5.00 10.07
CA LYS A 38 12.63 4.99 11.55
C LYS A 38 11.58 5.93 12.15
N SER A 39 10.95 6.79 11.34
CA SER A 39 9.95 7.76 11.81
C SER A 39 8.71 7.77 10.91
N PRO A 40 7.58 7.18 11.36
CA PRO A 40 6.36 7.10 10.56
C PRO A 40 5.82 8.47 10.09
N GLN A 41 5.90 9.50 10.95
CA GLN A 41 5.45 10.84 10.56
C GLN A 41 6.31 11.46 9.46
N LYS A 42 7.62 11.18 9.48
CA LYS A 42 8.54 11.63 8.44
C LYS A 42 8.25 10.94 7.12
N GLU A 43 8.03 9.63 7.14
CA GLU A 43 7.69 8.86 5.94
C GLU A 43 6.37 9.36 5.31
N VAL A 44 5.35 9.65 6.13
CA VAL A 44 4.08 10.22 5.62
C VAL A 44 4.31 11.56 4.93
N ARG A 45 5.14 12.45 5.49
CA ARG A 45 5.51 13.72 4.83
C ARG A 45 6.27 13.47 3.53
N GLN A 46 7.26 12.58 3.54
CA GLN A 46 8.04 12.24 2.35
C GLN A 46 7.18 11.63 1.24
N LEU A 47 6.21 10.77 1.59
CA LEU A 47 5.24 10.24 0.62
C LEU A 47 4.31 11.35 0.11
N THR A 48 3.87 12.27 0.98
CA THR A 48 3.05 13.43 0.59
C THR A 48 3.78 14.34 -0.40
N ASP A 49 5.06 14.61 -0.16
CA ASP A 49 5.90 15.43 -1.04
C ASP A 49 6.19 14.72 -2.37
N LEU A 50 6.41 13.41 -2.32
CA LEU A 50 6.61 12.59 -3.52
C LEU A 50 5.37 12.57 -4.41
N LEU A 51 4.19 12.32 -3.84
CA LEU A 51 2.94 12.27 -4.59
C LEU A 51 2.57 13.65 -5.14
N HIS A 52 2.83 14.72 -4.38
CA HIS A 52 2.71 16.10 -4.88
C HIS A 52 3.64 16.35 -6.08
N TRP A 53 4.91 15.95 -5.97
CA TRP A 53 5.86 16.08 -7.06
C TRP A 53 5.43 15.29 -8.30
N LEU A 54 4.97 14.05 -8.15
CA LEU A 54 4.41 13.26 -9.26
C LEU A 54 3.21 13.96 -9.90
N ARG A 55 2.36 14.59 -9.09
CA ARG A 55 1.16 15.29 -9.56
C ARG A 55 1.45 16.56 -10.34
N VAL A 56 2.46 17.33 -9.92
CA VAL A 56 2.79 18.64 -10.52
C VAL A 56 3.83 18.51 -11.63
N GLN A 57 4.89 17.73 -11.40
CA GLN A 57 6.06 17.67 -12.29
C GLN A 57 6.01 16.51 -13.29
N ARG A 58 5.23 15.46 -12.99
CA ARG A 58 5.06 14.29 -13.87
C ARG A 58 3.62 14.10 -14.36
N HIS A 59 2.73 15.03 -14.01
CA HIS A 59 1.31 15.04 -14.39
C HIS A 59 0.55 13.75 -14.05
N VAL A 60 0.99 13.01 -13.02
CA VAL A 60 0.29 11.83 -12.54
C VAL A 60 -0.95 12.28 -11.78
N THR A 61 -2.14 12.05 -12.35
CA THR A 61 -3.42 12.49 -11.76
C THR A 61 -4.08 11.42 -10.89
N ARG A 62 -3.75 10.15 -11.11
CA ARG A 62 -4.32 9.00 -10.40
C ARG A 62 -3.21 8.01 -10.05
N VAL A 63 -3.32 7.39 -8.88
CA VAL A 63 -2.38 6.37 -8.40
C VAL A 63 -3.11 5.20 -7.77
N ASN A 64 -2.47 4.03 -7.82
CA ASN A 64 -2.76 2.90 -6.96
C ASN A 64 -1.65 2.83 -5.91
N LEU A 65 -2.01 2.61 -4.64
CA LEU A 65 -1.04 2.44 -3.56
C LEU A 65 -1.00 0.97 -3.15
N VAL A 66 0.20 0.39 -3.15
CA VAL A 66 0.43 -1.00 -2.77
C VAL A 66 1.45 -0.99 -1.63
N GLY A 67 1.02 -1.43 -0.45
CA GLY A 67 1.85 -1.46 0.75
C GLY A 67 1.96 -2.86 1.33
N HIS A 68 3.17 -3.23 1.74
CA HIS A 68 3.44 -4.42 2.54
C HIS A 68 3.74 -3.99 3.99
N SER A 69 3.11 -4.64 4.97
CA SER A 69 3.39 -4.42 6.39
C SER A 69 3.37 -2.93 6.76
N MET A 70 4.51 -2.36 7.16
CA MET A 70 4.66 -0.94 7.46
C MET A 70 4.29 -0.02 6.28
N GLY A 71 4.56 -0.43 5.03
CA GLY A 71 4.17 0.31 3.83
C GLY A 71 2.65 0.43 3.66
N SER A 72 1.88 -0.56 4.14
CA SER A 72 0.42 -0.47 4.23
C SER A 72 0.02 0.67 5.17
N ASN A 73 0.63 0.70 6.36
CA ASN A 73 0.34 1.73 7.37
C ASN A 73 0.75 3.13 6.90
N LEU A 74 1.88 3.24 6.20
CA LEU A 74 2.31 4.48 5.55
C LEU A 74 1.28 4.99 4.53
N SER A 75 0.83 4.11 3.63
CA SER A 75 -0.18 4.45 2.61
C SER A 75 -1.51 4.86 3.24
N PHE A 76 -1.96 4.13 4.27
CA PHE A 76 -3.17 4.47 5.02
C PHE A 76 -3.05 5.82 5.74
N ASN A 77 -1.93 6.06 6.42
CA ASN A 77 -1.69 7.33 7.10
C ASN A 77 -1.64 8.49 6.10
N TYR A 78 -1.03 8.31 4.93
CA TYR A 78 -1.10 9.28 3.84
C TYR A 78 -2.55 9.58 3.46
N MET A 79 -3.33 8.56 3.07
CA MET A 79 -4.72 8.75 2.61
C MET A 79 -5.67 9.36 3.66
N THR A 80 -5.32 9.27 4.94
CA THR A 80 -6.14 9.77 6.06
C THR A 80 -5.60 11.07 6.65
N THR A 81 -4.50 11.60 6.11
CA THR A 81 -3.93 12.90 6.47
C THR A 81 -4.45 13.96 5.50
N PRO A 82 -4.98 15.10 5.98
CA PRO A 82 -5.30 16.23 5.12
C PRO A 82 -4.06 16.77 4.42
N HIS A 83 -4.16 17.02 3.11
CA HIS A 83 -3.07 17.59 2.32
C HIS A 83 -3.43 19.01 1.88
N ALA A 84 -2.54 19.97 2.17
CA ALA A 84 -2.70 21.36 1.71
C ALA A 84 -2.37 21.52 0.22
N ASN A 85 -1.49 20.67 -0.30
CA ASN A 85 -1.00 20.73 -1.67
C ASN A 85 -1.76 19.77 -2.58
N LEU A 86 -1.72 20.03 -3.90
CA LEU A 86 -2.37 19.20 -4.90
C LEU A 86 -1.77 17.78 -4.93
N GLN A 87 -2.63 16.77 -4.80
CA GLN A 87 -2.24 15.36 -4.79
C GLN A 87 -2.87 14.59 -5.97
N PRO A 88 -2.31 13.44 -6.38
CA PRO A 88 -3.03 12.51 -7.24
C PRO A 88 -4.18 11.86 -6.47
N GLN A 89 -5.26 11.53 -7.16
CA GLN A 89 -6.33 10.75 -6.58
C GLN A 89 -5.88 9.30 -6.38
N VAL A 90 -6.05 8.76 -5.18
CA VAL A 90 -5.85 7.32 -4.93
C VAL A 90 -7.11 6.56 -5.37
N ILE A 91 -6.95 5.63 -6.31
CA ILE A 91 -8.05 4.84 -6.87
C ILE A 91 -8.16 3.49 -6.19
N ASN A 92 -7.02 2.80 -6.07
CA ASN A 92 -6.93 1.49 -5.45
C ASN A 92 -5.91 1.52 -4.31
N TYR A 93 -6.24 0.84 -3.21
CA TYR A 93 -5.34 0.63 -2.10
C TYR A 93 -5.22 -0.87 -1.81
N VAL A 94 -3.99 -1.39 -1.88
CA VAL A 94 -3.66 -2.76 -1.53
C VAL A 94 -2.88 -2.75 -0.22
N SER A 95 -3.47 -3.35 0.81
CA SER A 95 -2.87 -3.54 2.13
C SER A 95 -2.60 -5.02 2.35
N PHE A 96 -1.35 -5.41 2.53
CA PHE A 96 -1.07 -6.81 2.84
C PHE A 96 -0.06 -7.01 3.96
N ALA A 97 -0.27 -8.09 4.71
CA ALA A 97 0.50 -8.41 5.91
C ALA A 97 0.50 -7.25 6.93
N SER A 98 -0.65 -6.59 7.13
CA SER A 98 -0.77 -5.47 8.07
C SER A 98 -2.08 -5.49 8.85
N GLU A 99 -2.02 -5.01 10.09
CA GLU A 99 -3.17 -4.71 10.93
C GLU A 99 -2.96 -3.40 11.69
N PHE A 100 -4.04 -2.83 12.25
CA PHE A 100 -3.96 -1.72 13.19
C PHE A 100 -4.29 -2.20 14.61
N TYR A 101 -3.39 -1.89 15.54
CA TYR A 101 -3.56 -2.18 16.97
C TYR A 101 -4.45 -1.14 17.68
N ARG A 102 -4.51 0.09 17.16
CA ARG A 102 -5.46 1.13 17.58
C ARG A 102 -6.66 1.14 16.64
N ASP A 103 -7.83 1.52 17.14
CA ASP A 103 -9.05 1.57 16.31
C ASP A 103 -8.94 2.64 15.20
N PRO A 104 -8.94 2.25 13.91
CA PRO A 104 -8.81 3.19 12.78
C PRO A 104 -10.17 3.75 12.30
N THR A 105 -11.27 3.52 13.01
CA THR A 105 -12.64 3.82 12.50
C THR A 105 -12.84 5.29 12.12
N ALA A 106 -12.32 6.23 12.91
CA ALA A 106 -12.46 7.65 12.61
C ALA A 106 -11.72 8.04 11.33
N GLN A 107 -10.50 7.52 11.14
CA GLN A 107 -9.68 7.75 9.96
C GLN A 107 -10.32 7.12 8.71
N ILE A 108 -10.86 5.92 8.83
CA ILE A 108 -11.56 5.23 7.72
C ILE A 108 -12.76 6.05 7.22
N ARG A 109 -13.48 6.74 8.11
CA ARG A 109 -14.63 7.58 7.70
C ARG A 109 -14.23 8.74 6.78
N ALA A 110 -12.98 9.21 6.87
CA ALA A 110 -12.47 10.28 6.02
C ALA A 110 -12.08 9.80 4.60
N LEU A 111 -12.01 8.49 4.37
CA LEU A 111 -11.63 7.94 3.07
C LEU A 111 -12.74 8.15 2.02
N PRO A 112 -12.37 8.48 0.77
CA PRO A 112 -13.34 8.68 -0.30
C PRO A 112 -14.03 7.36 -0.66
N LYS A 113 -15.35 7.40 -0.92
CA LYS A 113 -16.13 6.21 -1.30
C LYS A 113 -15.76 5.62 -2.66
N THR A 114 -15.04 6.39 -3.47
CA THR A 114 -14.47 5.96 -4.76
C THR A 114 -13.21 5.10 -4.59
N LEU A 115 -12.69 4.94 -3.37
CA LEU A 115 -11.54 4.08 -3.10
C LEU A 115 -11.95 2.60 -3.10
N HIS A 116 -11.25 1.80 -3.90
CA HIS A 116 -11.32 0.34 -3.85
C HIS A 116 -10.16 -0.21 -3.03
N ILE A 117 -10.44 -1.21 -2.22
CA ILE A 117 -9.48 -1.74 -1.24
C ILE A 117 -9.33 -3.25 -1.40
N LEU A 118 -8.10 -3.72 -1.52
CA LEU A 118 -7.74 -5.13 -1.35
C LEU A 118 -6.96 -5.29 -0.06
N VAL A 119 -7.47 -6.11 0.84
CA VAL A 119 -6.79 -6.51 2.08
C VAL A 119 -6.31 -7.96 1.91
N ILE A 120 -5.03 -8.22 2.14
CA ILE A 120 -4.44 -9.56 2.04
C ILE A 120 -3.81 -9.97 3.37
N GLY A 121 -4.16 -11.17 3.84
CA GLY A 121 -3.54 -11.80 5.01
C GLY A 121 -2.86 -13.11 4.66
N GLY A 122 -1.77 -13.44 5.36
CA GLY A 122 -1.19 -14.78 5.34
C GLY A 122 -1.71 -15.65 6.47
N GLN A 123 -1.73 -16.96 6.22
CA GLN A 123 -2.04 -17.98 7.20
C GLN A 123 -1.09 -19.17 7.06
N VAL A 124 -0.08 -19.25 7.92
CA VAL A 124 0.92 -20.31 7.86
C VAL A 124 0.39 -21.60 8.51
N PHE A 125 0.28 -22.69 7.74
CA PHE A 125 -0.19 -24.01 8.21
C PHE A 125 -1.52 -23.98 9.01
N GLY A 126 -2.43 -23.06 8.69
CA GLY A 126 -3.68 -22.92 9.44
C GLY A 126 -3.54 -22.17 10.79
N ALA A 127 -2.38 -21.58 11.08
CA ALA A 127 -2.16 -20.75 12.26
C ALA A 127 -3.09 -19.52 12.30
N LYS A 128 -2.98 -18.73 13.37
CA LYS A 128 -3.79 -17.51 13.55
C LYS A 128 -3.24 -16.28 12.81
N GLY A 129 -2.32 -16.46 11.85
CA GLY A 129 -1.67 -15.36 11.13
C GLY A 129 -0.47 -15.82 10.29
N ASP A 130 0.32 -14.84 9.86
CA ASP A 130 1.52 -15.00 9.03
C ASP A 130 2.83 -15.11 9.87
N TRP A 131 2.68 -15.32 11.17
CA TRP A 131 3.71 -15.30 12.23
C TRP A 131 4.27 -13.93 12.63
N ALA A 132 3.80 -12.83 12.06
CA ALA A 132 4.07 -11.47 12.56
C ALA A 132 2.79 -10.67 12.82
N VAL A 133 1.77 -10.90 11.99
CA VAL A 133 0.48 -10.21 11.98
C VAL A 133 -0.65 -11.22 12.14
N SER A 134 -1.63 -10.88 12.97
CA SER A 134 -2.77 -11.75 13.23
C SER A 134 -3.77 -11.74 12.07
N LEU A 135 -4.23 -12.90 11.65
CA LEU A 135 -5.30 -13.04 10.66
C LEU A 135 -6.61 -12.42 11.17
N ALA A 136 -6.87 -12.51 12.48
CA ALA A 136 -8.00 -11.83 13.11
C ALA A 136 -7.91 -10.30 12.96
N GLY A 137 -6.70 -9.75 13.10
CA GLY A 137 -6.38 -8.35 12.83
C GLY A 137 -6.69 -7.92 11.41
N VAL A 138 -6.16 -8.66 10.44
CA VAL A 138 -6.39 -8.42 9.01
C VAL A 138 -7.88 -8.47 8.68
N LYS A 139 -8.59 -9.50 9.16
CA LYS A 139 -10.06 -9.64 8.98
C LYS A 139 -10.84 -8.49 9.61
N ARG A 140 -10.46 -8.07 10.82
CA ARG A 140 -11.07 -6.93 11.53
C ARG A 140 -10.88 -5.63 10.75
N LEU A 141 -9.71 -5.40 10.17
CA LEU A 141 -9.44 -4.24 9.32
C LEU A 141 -10.34 -4.24 8.08
N ALA A 142 -10.39 -5.37 7.35
CA ALA A 142 -11.26 -5.50 6.19
C ALA A 142 -12.74 -5.28 6.54
N ALA A 143 -13.21 -5.80 7.67
CA ALA A 143 -14.57 -5.60 8.16
C ALA A 143 -14.86 -4.12 8.46
N LYS A 144 -13.91 -3.38 9.05
CA LYS A 144 -14.08 -1.94 9.31
C LYS A 144 -14.19 -1.12 8.01
N PHE A 145 -13.41 -1.44 6.98
CA PHE A 145 -13.57 -0.80 5.67
C PHE A 145 -14.94 -1.08 5.05
N LYS A 146 -15.40 -2.34 5.08
CA LYS A 146 -16.74 -2.72 4.61
C LYS A 146 -17.86 -2.02 5.37
N ALA A 147 -17.76 -1.97 6.70
CA ALA A 147 -18.75 -1.29 7.57
C ALA A 147 -18.81 0.23 7.31
N ALA A 148 -17.72 0.82 6.83
CA ALA A 148 -17.70 2.21 6.39
C ALA A 148 -18.22 2.41 4.95
N GLY A 149 -18.70 1.36 4.28
CA GLY A 149 -19.23 1.43 2.91
C GLY A 149 -18.18 1.56 1.81
N LEU A 150 -16.93 1.13 2.07
CA LEU A 150 -15.87 1.12 1.07
C LEU A 150 -15.87 -0.21 0.29
N SER A 151 -15.65 -0.14 -1.02
CA SER A 151 -15.51 -1.33 -1.87
C SER A 151 -14.27 -2.11 -1.45
N THR A 152 -14.46 -3.22 -0.73
CA THR A 152 -13.36 -3.93 -0.06
C THR A 152 -13.38 -5.43 -0.35
N THR A 153 -12.28 -5.94 -0.88
CA THR A 153 -12.00 -7.37 -1.06
C THR A 153 -11.04 -7.85 0.02
N LEU A 154 -11.29 -9.03 0.59
CA LEU A 154 -10.38 -9.71 1.50
C LEU A 154 -9.89 -10.98 0.81
N PHE A 155 -8.57 -11.11 0.67
CA PHE A 155 -7.91 -12.34 0.24
C PHE A 155 -7.08 -12.90 1.39
N VAL A 156 -7.13 -14.20 1.61
CA VAL A 156 -6.31 -14.88 2.61
C VAL A 156 -5.55 -15.98 1.92
N TYR A 157 -4.22 -15.87 1.91
CA TYR A 157 -3.36 -16.94 1.42
C TYR A 157 -3.02 -17.87 2.57
N THR A 158 -3.50 -19.11 2.48
CA THR A 158 -3.16 -20.19 3.42
C THR A 158 -2.15 -21.12 2.77
N GLY A 159 -1.02 -21.36 3.44
CA GLY A 159 0.04 -22.18 2.87
C GLY A 159 1.17 -22.48 3.84
N THR A 160 2.27 -22.99 3.31
CA THR A 160 3.50 -23.21 4.09
C THR A 160 4.23 -21.87 4.31
N PRO A 161 5.24 -21.80 5.22
CA PRO A 161 6.03 -20.59 5.45
C PRO A 161 6.69 -20.05 4.18
N VAL A 162 6.95 -20.90 3.19
CA VAL A 162 7.56 -20.48 1.91
C VAL A 162 6.71 -19.42 1.20
N GLY A 163 5.37 -19.49 1.29
CA GLY A 163 4.47 -18.53 0.63
C GLY A 163 3.56 -17.73 1.57
N ALA A 164 3.37 -18.17 2.81
CA ALA A 164 2.42 -17.56 3.75
C ALA A 164 3.07 -16.78 4.90
N TYR A 165 4.40 -16.82 5.04
CA TYR A 165 5.11 -16.08 6.08
C TYR A 165 5.15 -14.58 5.76
N HIS A 166 5.15 -13.76 6.81
CA HIS A 166 5.11 -12.30 6.73
C HIS A 166 6.02 -11.69 5.65
N SER A 167 7.30 -12.07 5.65
CA SER A 167 8.29 -11.53 4.73
C SER A 167 8.33 -12.22 3.36
N THR A 168 7.64 -13.35 3.15
CA THR A 168 7.60 -14.04 1.85
C THR A 168 6.28 -13.84 1.11
N LEU A 169 5.26 -13.27 1.77
CA LEU A 169 3.99 -12.91 1.15
C LEU A 169 4.14 -11.99 -0.08
N HIS A 170 5.13 -11.09 -0.09
CA HIS A 170 5.40 -10.22 -1.23
C HIS A 170 6.21 -10.89 -2.35
N GLN A 171 6.62 -12.15 -2.16
CA GLN A 171 7.32 -12.98 -3.14
C GLN A 171 6.43 -14.14 -3.62
N ASN A 172 5.16 -14.13 -3.20
CA ASN A 172 4.23 -15.20 -3.48
C ASN A 172 3.49 -14.93 -4.81
N PRO A 173 3.63 -15.79 -5.82
CA PRO A 173 3.02 -15.56 -7.13
C PRO A 173 1.49 -15.55 -7.09
N TYR A 174 0.86 -16.20 -6.12
CA TYR A 174 -0.60 -16.15 -5.93
C TYR A 174 -1.05 -14.80 -5.36
N VAL A 175 -0.24 -14.21 -4.46
CA VAL A 175 -0.47 -12.86 -3.95
C VAL A 175 -0.28 -11.85 -5.07
N ASP A 176 0.80 -11.98 -5.86
CA ASP A 176 1.05 -11.12 -7.01
C ASP A 176 -0.08 -11.20 -8.04
N ALA A 177 -0.54 -12.41 -8.37
CA ALA A 177 -1.65 -12.60 -9.29
C ALA A 177 -2.93 -11.91 -8.80
N GLU A 178 -3.23 -12.01 -7.50
CA GLU A 178 -4.41 -11.36 -6.92
C GLU A 178 -4.30 -9.84 -6.92
N ILE A 179 -3.10 -9.29 -6.65
CA ILE A 179 -2.83 -7.85 -6.75
C ILE A 179 -3.01 -7.39 -8.20
N LEU A 180 -2.41 -8.08 -9.17
CA LEU A 180 -2.50 -7.73 -10.59
C LEU A 180 -3.95 -7.78 -11.08
N ARG A 181 -4.70 -8.81 -10.68
CA ARG A 181 -6.14 -8.92 -10.97
C ARG A 181 -6.87 -7.70 -10.43
N PHE A 182 -6.74 -7.43 -9.14
CA PHE A 182 -7.41 -6.30 -8.51
C PHE A 182 -7.06 -4.93 -9.13
N LEU A 183 -5.81 -4.72 -9.53
CA LEU A 183 -5.36 -3.43 -10.05
C LEU A 183 -5.70 -3.19 -11.52
N PHE A 184 -5.83 -4.25 -12.33
CA PHE A 184 -5.86 -4.15 -13.79
C PHE A 184 -7.02 -4.86 -14.48
N THR A 185 -8.01 -5.37 -13.72
CA THR A 185 -9.29 -5.86 -14.24
C THR A 185 -10.44 -5.02 -13.70
#